data_AF-A0AAP5YXQ4-F1
#
_entry.id   AF-A0AAP5YXQ4-F1
#
_cell.length_a   1.000
_cell.length_b   1.000
_cell.length_c   1.000
_cell.angle_alpha   90.00
_cell.angle_beta   90.00
_cell.angle_gamma   90.00
#
_symmetry.space_group_name_H-M   'P 1'
#
loop_
_entity.id
_entity.type
_entity.pdbx_description
1 polymer ?
#
loop_
_entity_poly.entity_id
_entity_poly.type
_entity_poly.pdbx_seq_one_letter_code
_entity_poly.pdbx_strand_id
1 'polypeptide(L)'
;MFLEEIVGYQRDRVTFSVFHKLALTIYKCLKFKVLGETEKLEWQQVLVADCLRVIGFCSLAHWLASNVQMSTSSDKHKFWSTHISGIALQYAGDMGGAERAYLQSQDYGCVLSLSFSLQHLGKLNVELGNYELAEKQFIEALAIRTKLKRTDLIDSTNRAIQGLQKLRT
;
A
#
# COMPACT_ATOMS: atom_id res chain seq x y z
N MET A 1 3.72 -25.65 1.19
CA MET A 1 2.26 -25.60 0.96
C MET A 1 1.58 -24.59 1.89
N PHE A 2 1.67 -24.72 3.23
CA PHE A 2 1.02 -23.79 4.17
C PHE A 2 1.49 -22.31 4.00
N LEU A 3 2.80 -22.07 3.91
CA LEU A 3 3.36 -20.70 3.75
C LEU A 3 2.98 -20.02 2.42
N GLU A 4 2.85 -20.74 1.31
CA GLU A 4 2.50 -20.14 0.00
C GLU A 4 1.02 -19.74 -0.08
N GLU A 5 0.12 -20.50 0.54
CA GLU A 5 -1.30 -20.12 0.66
C GLU A 5 -1.48 -18.92 1.60
N ILE A 6 -0.72 -18.86 2.69
CA ILE A 6 -0.71 -17.73 3.64
C ILE A 6 -0.27 -16.44 2.96
N VAL A 7 0.77 -16.50 2.14
CA VAL A 7 1.35 -15.32 1.47
C VAL A 7 0.47 -14.82 0.31
N GLY A 8 -0.38 -15.68 -0.25
CA GLY A 8 -1.10 -15.43 -1.51
C GLY A 8 -2.01 -14.19 -1.54
N TYR A 9 -2.60 -13.79 -0.40
CA TYR A 9 -3.40 -12.58 -0.28
C TYR A 9 -2.67 -11.43 0.46
N GLN A 10 -1.59 -11.77 1.16
CA GLN A 10 -0.83 -10.85 2.00
C GLN A 10 -0.01 -9.90 1.14
N ARG A 11 0.77 -10.45 0.21
CA ARG A 11 1.71 -9.69 -0.62
C ARG A 11 1.35 -9.72 -2.09
N ASP A 12 1.67 -8.64 -2.79
CA ASP A 12 1.46 -8.49 -4.22
C ASP A 12 2.38 -9.45 -4.98
N ARG A 13 1.87 -10.02 -6.07
CA ARG A 13 2.65 -10.87 -6.97
C ARG A 13 3.23 -10.02 -8.09
N VAL A 14 4.49 -10.29 -8.44
CA VAL A 14 5.12 -9.69 -9.63
C VAL A 14 4.40 -10.19 -10.87
N THR A 15 3.89 -9.27 -11.69
CA THR A 15 3.26 -9.57 -12.98
C THR A 15 3.91 -8.73 -14.08
N PHE A 16 3.85 -9.20 -15.33
CA PHE A 16 4.43 -8.47 -16.47
C PHE A 16 3.88 -7.04 -16.62
N SER A 17 2.60 -6.84 -16.25
CA SER A 17 1.96 -5.52 -16.30
C SER A 17 2.62 -4.49 -15.37
N VAL A 18 3.28 -4.92 -14.29
CA VAL A 18 4.03 -4.03 -13.38
C VAL A 18 5.22 -3.40 -14.10
N PHE A 19 5.95 -4.16 -14.93
CA PHE A 19 7.08 -3.63 -15.70
C PHE A 19 6.62 -2.65 -16.79
N HIS A 20 5.52 -2.96 -17.46
CA HIS A 20 4.91 -2.04 -18.42
C HIS A 20 4.46 -0.73 -17.75
N LYS A 21 3.77 -0.82 -16.60
CA LYS A 21 3.38 0.34 -15.79
C LYS A 21 4.60 1.15 -15.35
N LEU A 22 5.66 0.50 -14.88
CA LEU A 22 6.91 1.15 -14.48
C LEU A 22 7.49 1.98 -15.63
N ALA A 23 7.70 1.37 -16.80
CA ALA A 23 8.24 2.06 -17.98
C ALA A 23 7.37 3.28 -18.37
N LEU A 24 6.05 3.12 -18.39
CA LEU A 24 5.11 4.21 -18.71
C LEU A 24 5.18 5.35 -17.69
N THR A 25 5.24 5.03 -16.40
CA THR A 25 5.30 6.04 -15.32
C THR A 25 6.63 6.80 -15.32
N ILE A 26 7.76 6.12 -15.59
CA ILE A 26 9.07 6.77 -15.75
C ILE A 26 9.06 7.76 -16.92
N TYR A 27 8.51 7.35 -18.08
CA TYR A 27 8.34 8.25 -19.22
C TYR A 27 7.52 9.49 -18.86
N LYS A 28 6.41 9.32 -18.13
CA LYS A 28 5.57 10.43 -17.68
C LYS A 28 6.29 11.33 -16.67
N CYS A 29 7.11 10.79 -15.77
CA CYS A 29 7.97 11.60 -14.88
C CYS A 29 8.86 12.54 -15.70
N LEU A 30 9.55 12.02 -16.71
CA LEU A 30 10.42 12.83 -17.57
C LEU A 30 9.63 13.93 -18.29
N LYS A 31 8.48 13.58 -18.86
CA LYS A 31 7.58 14.53 -19.53
C LYS A 31 7.13 15.64 -18.58
N PHE A 32 6.59 15.30 -17.41
CA PHE A 32 6.05 16.29 -16.47
C PHE A 32 7.14 17.14 -15.82
N LYS A 33 8.34 16.60 -15.65
CA LYS A 33 9.51 17.37 -15.23
C LYS A 33 9.88 18.44 -16.25
N VAL A 34 9.88 18.12 -17.55
CA VAL A 34 10.15 19.10 -18.62
C VAL A 34 9.06 20.17 -18.71
N LEU A 35 7.80 19.79 -18.48
CA LEU A 35 6.66 20.70 -18.52
C LEU A 35 6.46 21.53 -17.24
N GLY A 36 7.25 21.28 -16.17
CA GLY A 36 7.09 21.96 -14.89
C GLY A 36 5.80 21.61 -14.13
N GLU A 37 5.16 20.48 -14.46
CA GLU A 37 3.90 20.06 -13.83
C GLU A 37 4.16 19.28 -12.53
N THR A 38 4.54 19.99 -11.45
CA THR A 38 5.03 19.41 -10.18
C THR A 38 4.07 18.38 -9.56
N GLU A 39 2.79 18.70 -9.40
CA GLU A 39 1.82 17.77 -8.79
C GLU A 39 1.69 16.47 -9.60
N LYS A 40 1.65 16.56 -10.94
CA LYS A 40 1.58 15.37 -11.79
C LYS A 40 2.86 14.55 -11.73
N LEU A 41 4.02 15.20 -11.66
CA LEU A 41 5.32 14.56 -11.47
C LEU A 41 5.35 13.77 -10.15
N GLU A 42 4.97 14.39 -9.03
CA GLU A 42 4.90 13.75 -7.72
C GLU A 42 4.02 12.50 -7.76
N TRP A 43 2.84 12.59 -8.38
CA TRP A 43 1.97 11.44 -8.54
C TRP A 43 2.64 10.30 -9.33
N GLN A 44 3.37 10.61 -10.40
CA GLN A 44 4.11 9.57 -11.13
C GLN A 44 5.24 8.97 -10.30
N GLN A 45 5.94 9.76 -9.48
CA GLN A 45 6.99 9.24 -8.57
C GLN A 45 6.41 8.27 -7.53
N VAL A 46 5.23 8.57 -6.98
CA VAL A 46 4.49 7.65 -6.11
C VAL A 46 4.17 6.34 -6.85
N LEU A 47 3.72 6.40 -8.10
CA LEU A 47 3.45 5.20 -8.90
C LEU A 47 4.71 4.41 -9.27
N VAL A 48 5.85 5.07 -9.46
CA VAL A 48 7.14 4.41 -9.66
C VAL A 48 7.53 3.66 -8.38
N ALA A 49 7.43 4.30 -7.21
CA ALA A 49 7.70 3.66 -5.93
C ALA A 49 6.79 2.43 -5.71
N ASP A 50 5.50 2.54 -6.04
CA ASP A 50 4.53 1.44 -6.00
C ASP A 50 4.96 0.25 -6.88
N CYS A 51 5.47 0.49 -8.09
CA CYS A 51 5.96 -0.59 -8.95
C CYS A 51 7.25 -1.21 -8.39
N LEU A 52 8.17 -0.38 -7.90
CA LEU A 52 9.46 -0.82 -7.36
C LEU A 52 9.29 -1.74 -6.14
N ARG A 53 8.36 -1.43 -5.23
CA ARG A 53 8.08 -2.30 -4.07
C ARG A 53 7.55 -3.67 -4.50
N VAL A 54 6.74 -3.74 -5.56
CA VAL A 54 6.18 -5.01 -6.06
C VAL A 54 7.29 -5.85 -6.69
N ILE A 55 8.19 -5.22 -7.45
CA ILE A 55 9.34 -5.91 -8.09
C ILE A 55 10.37 -6.38 -7.05
N GLY A 56 10.38 -5.79 -5.85
CA GLY A 56 11.27 -6.17 -4.75
C GLY A 56 12.37 -5.14 -4.44
N PHE A 57 12.43 -4.01 -5.15
CA PHE A 57 13.35 -2.91 -4.85
C PHE A 57 12.84 -2.04 -3.68
N CYS A 58 12.61 -2.67 -2.52
CA CYS A 58 11.90 -2.07 -1.41
C CYS A 58 12.60 -0.83 -0.82
N SER A 59 13.92 -0.86 -0.67
CA SER A 59 14.69 0.29 -0.17
C SER A 59 14.59 1.50 -1.09
N LEU A 60 14.64 1.28 -2.41
CA LEU A 60 14.51 2.35 -3.40
C LEU A 60 13.07 2.88 -3.45
N ALA A 61 12.07 1.99 -3.37
CA ALA A 61 10.68 2.36 -3.29
C ALA A 61 10.40 3.25 -2.08
N HIS A 62 10.88 2.85 -0.89
CA HIS A 62 10.76 3.64 0.33
C HIS A 62 11.46 5.00 0.19
N TRP A 63 12.71 5.03 -0.27
CA TRP A 63 13.44 6.28 -0.46
C TRP A 63 12.70 7.25 -1.39
N LEU A 64 12.22 6.77 -2.54
CA LEU A 64 11.51 7.59 -3.51
C LEU A 64 10.19 8.12 -2.94
N ALA A 65 9.43 7.26 -2.26
CA ALA A 65 8.17 7.65 -1.65
C ALA A 65 8.39 8.68 -0.52
N SER A 66 9.36 8.46 0.37
CA SER A 66 9.72 9.41 1.43
C SER A 66 10.13 10.78 0.88
N ASN A 67 10.86 10.83 -0.24
CA ASN A 67 11.18 12.09 -0.90
C ASN A 67 9.94 12.86 -1.33
N VAL A 68 8.95 12.18 -1.94
CA VAL A 68 7.68 12.82 -2.32
C VAL A 68 6.92 13.30 -1.09
N GLN A 69 6.86 12.48 -0.04
CA GLN A 69 6.19 12.83 1.22
C GLN A 69 6.74 14.12 1.83
N MET A 70 8.07 14.30 1.83
CA MET A 70 8.74 15.47 2.39
C MET A 70 8.60 16.72 1.53
N SER A 71 8.46 16.58 0.20
CA SER A 71 8.43 17.73 -0.72
C SER A 71 7.04 18.23 -1.07
N THR A 72 6.04 17.34 -1.06
CA THR A 72 4.70 17.66 -1.56
C THR A 72 3.87 18.46 -0.55
N SER A 73 3.06 19.39 -1.06
CA SER A 73 2.01 20.06 -0.28
C SER A 73 0.67 19.32 -0.30
N SER A 74 0.49 18.34 -1.20
CA SER A 74 -0.77 17.62 -1.39
C SER A 74 -0.94 16.50 -0.36
N ASP A 75 -1.99 16.59 0.48
CA ASP A 75 -2.30 15.55 1.46
C ASP A 75 -2.55 14.19 0.80
N LYS A 76 -3.14 14.18 -0.40
CA LYS A 76 -3.28 12.96 -1.19
C LYS A 76 -1.92 12.34 -1.49
N HIS A 77 -0.94 13.14 -1.89
CA HIS A 77 0.41 12.63 -2.19
C HIS A 77 1.13 12.21 -0.92
N LYS A 78 1.00 12.95 0.19
CA LYS A 78 1.52 12.53 1.50
C LYS A 78 0.92 11.21 1.95
N PHE A 79 -0.39 11.02 1.81
CA PHE A 79 -1.06 9.74 2.11
C PHE A 79 -0.42 8.61 1.31
N TRP A 80 -0.46 8.70 -0.03
CA TRP A 80 -0.06 7.57 -0.87
C TRP A 80 1.43 7.27 -0.80
N SER A 81 2.27 8.30 -0.73
CA SER A 81 3.71 8.12 -0.54
C SER A 81 4.03 7.46 0.81
N THR A 82 3.47 7.95 1.92
CA THR A 82 3.69 7.36 3.24
C THR A 82 3.14 5.92 3.30
N HIS A 83 1.98 5.69 2.71
CA HIS A 83 1.37 4.36 2.63
C HIS A 83 2.24 3.37 1.85
N ILE A 84 2.79 3.78 0.69
CA ILE A 84 3.70 2.97 -0.12
C ILE A 84 5.01 2.70 0.62
N SER A 85 5.53 3.67 1.37
CA SER A 85 6.65 3.45 2.29
C SER A 85 6.34 2.35 3.30
N GLY A 86 5.14 2.34 3.88
CA GLY A 86 4.71 1.26 4.78
C GLY A 86 4.72 -0.12 4.14
N ILE A 87 4.21 -0.24 2.91
CA ILE A 87 4.22 -1.52 2.18
C ILE A 87 5.65 -1.95 1.83
N ALA A 88 6.49 -1.02 1.38
CA ALA A 88 7.88 -1.30 1.05
C ALA A 88 8.66 -1.78 2.29
N LEU A 89 8.47 -1.14 3.45
CA LEU A 89 9.09 -1.54 4.71
C LEU A 89 8.61 -2.92 5.17
N GLN A 90 7.31 -3.20 5.06
CA GLN A 90 6.75 -4.52 5.36
C GLN A 90 7.37 -5.61 4.47
N TYR A 91 7.50 -5.34 3.18
CA TYR A 91 8.08 -6.31 2.24
C TYR A 91 9.57 -6.53 2.50
N ALA A 92 10.28 -5.49 2.96
CA ALA A 92 11.66 -5.56 3.43
C ALA A 92 11.83 -6.24 4.80
N GLY A 93 10.74 -6.49 5.54
CA GLY A 93 10.75 -7.11 6.86
C GLY A 93 10.88 -6.13 8.03
N ASP A 94 10.93 -4.81 7.79
CA ASP A 94 10.88 -3.81 8.86
C ASP A 94 9.43 -3.58 9.29
N MET A 95 8.92 -4.49 10.13
CA MET A 95 7.53 -4.47 10.58
C MET A 95 7.20 -3.24 11.44
N GLY A 96 8.14 -2.79 12.27
CA GLY A 96 7.94 -1.60 13.11
C GLY A 96 7.94 -0.32 12.28
N GLY A 97 8.81 -0.22 11.27
CA GLY A 97 8.79 0.87 10.29
C GLY A 97 7.50 0.87 9.48
N ALA A 98 7.04 -0.30 9.04
CA ALA A 98 5.79 -0.44 8.31
C ALA A 98 4.59 0.07 9.12
N GLU A 99 4.47 -0.35 10.38
CA GLU A 99 3.39 0.08 11.27
C GLU A 99 3.37 1.60 11.43
N ARG A 100 4.53 2.21 11.75
CA ARG A 100 4.65 3.67 11.90
C ARG A 100 4.23 4.40 10.63
N ALA A 101 4.67 3.93 9.47
CA ALA A 101 4.31 4.53 8.19
C ALA A 101 2.80 4.39 7.89
N TYR A 102 2.20 3.23 8.19
CA TYR A 102 0.76 3.08 8.01
C TYR A 102 -0.05 3.99 8.92
N LEU A 103 0.32 4.11 10.20
CA LEU A 103 -0.32 5.04 11.14
C LEU A 103 -0.14 6.49 10.69
N GLN A 104 1.09 6.90 10.37
CA GLN A 104 1.38 8.25 9.88
C GLN A 104 0.60 8.58 8.60
N SER A 105 0.42 7.60 7.69
CA SER A 105 -0.36 7.83 6.48
C SER A 105 -1.80 8.26 6.78
N GLN A 106 -2.39 7.81 7.90
CA GLN A 106 -3.78 8.12 8.26
C GLN A 106 -3.99 9.61 8.56
N ASP A 107 -2.97 10.32 9.01
CA ASP A 107 -3.01 11.77 9.28
C ASP A 107 -3.32 12.59 8.01
N TYR A 108 -3.02 12.03 6.83
CA TYR A 108 -3.25 12.66 5.53
C TYR A 108 -4.46 12.07 4.78
N GLY A 109 -5.11 11.07 5.37
CA GLY A 109 -6.11 10.25 4.69
C GLY A 109 -7.51 10.89 4.67
N CYS A 110 -8.18 10.84 3.52
CA CYS A 110 -9.64 10.88 3.49
C CYS A 110 -10.25 9.53 3.92
N VAL A 111 -11.57 9.50 4.12
CA VAL A 111 -12.31 8.30 4.55
C VAL A 111 -11.97 7.07 3.70
N LEU A 112 -11.92 7.21 2.37
CA LEU A 112 -11.60 6.07 1.50
C LEU A 112 -10.16 5.58 1.70
N SER A 113 -9.19 6.49 1.71
CA SER A 113 -7.77 6.15 1.86
C SER A 113 -7.47 5.55 3.24
N LEU A 114 -8.17 5.96 4.30
CA LEU A 114 -8.09 5.31 5.61
C LEU A 114 -8.35 3.80 5.53
N SER A 115 -9.32 3.37 4.70
CA SER A 115 -9.59 1.93 4.49
C SER A 115 -8.43 1.17 3.84
N PHE A 116 -7.52 1.83 3.11
CA PHE A 116 -6.32 1.20 2.57
C PHE A 116 -5.26 1.01 3.65
N SER A 117 -5.05 2.01 4.51
CA SER A 117 -4.14 1.89 5.66
C SER A 117 -4.61 0.79 6.62
N LEU A 118 -5.89 0.79 7.00
CA LEU A 118 -6.47 -0.25 7.86
C LEU A 118 -6.32 -1.66 7.28
N GLN A 119 -6.60 -1.84 5.98
CA GLN A 119 -6.40 -3.12 5.31
C GLN A 119 -4.94 -3.60 5.39
N HIS A 120 -3.96 -2.71 5.23
CA HIS A 120 -2.55 -3.09 5.27
C HIS A 120 -2.02 -3.26 6.68
N LEU A 121 -2.51 -2.50 7.66
CA LEU A 121 -2.27 -2.80 9.07
C LEU A 121 -2.82 -4.17 9.45
N GLY A 122 -4.01 -4.53 8.95
CA GLY A 122 -4.58 -5.86 9.14
C GLY A 122 -3.65 -6.95 8.62
N LYS A 123 -3.15 -6.78 7.38
CA LYS A 123 -2.16 -7.67 6.76
C LYS A 123 -0.87 -7.77 7.57
N LEU A 124 -0.32 -6.64 8.00
CA LEU A 124 0.87 -6.58 8.84
C LEU A 124 0.66 -7.37 10.15
N ASN A 125 -0.49 -7.19 10.80
CA ASN A 125 -0.82 -7.91 12.02
C ASN A 125 -1.00 -9.41 11.81
N VAL A 126 -1.46 -9.85 10.63
CA VAL A 126 -1.42 -11.29 10.30
C VAL A 126 0.02 -11.79 10.20
N GLU A 127 0.93 -11.06 9.54
CA GLU A 127 2.34 -11.44 9.46
C GLU A 127 3.03 -11.48 10.83
N LEU A 128 2.57 -10.65 11.78
CA LEU A 128 3.04 -10.62 13.17
C LEU A 128 2.37 -11.65 14.09
N GLY A 129 1.33 -12.36 13.64
CA GLY A 129 0.56 -13.30 14.47
C GLY A 129 -0.52 -12.66 15.36
N ASN A 130 -0.76 -11.35 15.24
CA ASN A 130 -1.75 -10.59 16.01
C ASN A 130 -3.15 -10.70 15.38
N TYR A 131 -3.72 -11.90 15.35
CA TYR A 131 -4.90 -12.20 14.54
C TYR A 131 -6.17 -11.46 14.96
N GLU A 132 -6.38 -11.20 16.25
CA GLU A 132 -7.54 -10.45 16.76
C GLU A 132 -7.49 -8.99 16.29
N LEU A 133 -6.30 -8.38 16.35
CA LEU A 133 -6.09 -7.01 15.88
C LEU A 133 -6.22 -6.93 14.35
N ALA A 134 -5.70 -7.93 13.63
CA ALA A 134 -5.86 -8.01 12.18
C ALA A 134 -7.33 -8.05 11.76
N GLU A 135 -8.13 -8.89 12.43
CA GLU A 135 -9.57 -9.01 12.15
C GLU A 135 -10.31 -7.69 12.40
N LYS A 136 -10.03 -7.02 13.52
CA LYS A 136 -10.62 -5.71 13.81
C LYS A 136 -10.31 -4.70 12.70
N GLN A 137 -9.06 -4.63 12.26
CA GLN A 137 -8.63 -3.72 11.19
C GLN A 137 -9.27 -4.05 9.83
N PHE A 138 -9.45 -5.34 9.50
CA PHE A 138 -10.18 -5.74 8.31
C PHE A 138 -11.67 -5.37 8.39
N ILE A 139 -12.32 -5.57 9.53
CA ILE A 139 -13.73 -5.21 9.73
C ILE A 139 -13.94 -3.70 9.59
N GLU A 140 -13.05 -2.89 10.18
CA GLU A 140 -13.11 -1.43 10.04
C GLU A 140 -12.90 -0.98 8.59
N ALA A 141 -11.93 -1.57 7.87
CA ALA A 141 -11.73 -1.30 6.45
C ALA A 141 -12.96 -1.69 5.62
N LEU A 142 -13.57 -2.85 5.91
CA LEU A 142 -14.77 -3.34 5.23
C LEU A 142 -15.96 -2.42 5.46
N ALA A 143 -16.17 -1.96 6.70
CA ALA A 143 -17.27 -1.06 7.04
C ALA A 143 -17.19 0.25 6.23
N ILE A 144 -16.00 0.84 6.11
CA ILE A 144 -15.77 2.02 5.27
C ILE A 144 -16.09 1.73 3.80
N ARG A 145 -15.54 0.64 3.25
CA ARG A 145 -15.69 0.27 1.83
C ARG A 145 -17.14 -0.03 1.46
N THR A 146 -17.88 -0.66 2.37
CA THR A 146 -19.33 -0.90 2.26
C THR A 146 -20.13 0.40 2.26
N LYS A 147 -19.86 1.30 3.21
CA LYS A 147 -20.52 2.62 3.27
C LYS A 147 -20.28 3.43 1.99
N LEU A 148 -19.09 3.34 1.41
CA LEU A 148 -18.71 4.01 0.16
C LEU A 148 -19.08 3.23 -1.11
N LYS A 149 -19.74 2.07 -0.99
CA LYS A 149 -20.14 1.19 -2.12
C LYS A 149 -18.98 0.83 -3.06
N ARG A 150 -17.79 0.59 -2.51
CA ARG A 150 -16.59 0.20 -3.25
C ARG A 150 -16.49 -1.32 -3.38
N THR A 151 -17.30 -1.89 -4.27
CA THR A 151 -17.43 -3.35 -4.45
C THR A 151 -16.09 -4.04 -4.72
N ASP A 152 -15.24 -3.42 -5.55
CA ASP A 152 -13.87 -3.86 -5.83
C ASP A 152 -13.02 -4.05 -4.56
N LEU A 153 -13.13 -3.10 -3.63
CA LEU A 153 -12.36 -3.10 -2.39
C LEU A 153 -13.00 -3.99 -1.31
N ILE A 154 -14.33 -4.12 -1.31
CA ILE A 154 -15.08 -5.04 -0.44
C ILE A 154 -14.61 -6.47 -0.70
N ASP A 155 -14.58 -6.91 -1.96
CA ASP A 155 -14.15 -8.25 -2.33
C ASP A 155 -12.70 -8.53 -1.91
N SER A 156 -11.83 -7.52 -2.04
CA SER A 156 -10.43 -7.59 -1.59
C SER A 156 -10.32 -7.79 -0.07
N THR A 157 -11.11 -7.07 0.73
CA THR A 157 -11.12 -7.25 2.19
C THR A 157 -11.70 -8.60 2.59
N ASN A 158 -12.78 -9.04 1.94
CA ASN A 158 -13.38 -10.35 2.22
C ASN A 158 -12.40 -11.50 1.99
N ARG A 159 -11.59 -11.45 0.91
CA ARG A 159 -10.51 -12.43 0.70
C ARG A 159 -9.48 -12.43 1.82
N ALA A 160 -9.14 -11.26 2.36
CA ALA A 160 -8.20 -11.17 3.48
C ALA A 160 -8.77 -11.73 4.79
N ILE A 161 -10.05 -11.49 5.06
CA ILE A 161 -10.77 -12.07 6.21
C ILE A 161 -10.85 -13.59 6.09
N GLN A 162 -11.22 -14.11 4.90
CA GLN A 162 -11.23 -15.55 4.64
C GLN A 162 -9.84 -16.18 4.82
N GLY A 163 -8.79 -15.50 4.34
CA GLY A 163 -7.42 -15.93 4.54
C GLY A 163 -7.03 -16.00 6.01
N LEU A 164 -7.43 -15.00 6.81
CA LEU A 164 -7.23 -14.99 8.27
C LEU A 164 -8.00 -16.11 8.97
N GLN A 165 -9.23 -16.42 8.55
CA GLN A 165 -10.02 -17.51 9.14
C GLN A 165 -9.35 -18.87 8.93
N LYS A 166 -8.78 -19.12 7.75
CA LYS A 166 -8.03 -20.35 7.45
C LYS A 166 -6.74 -20.50 8.27
N LEU A 167 -6.17 -19.40 8.77
CA LEU A 167 -4.99 -19.43 9.63
C LEU A 167 -5.33 -19.85 11.08
N ARG A 168 -6.59 -19.73 11.48
CA ARG A 168 -7.06 -20.07 12.83
C ARG A 168 -7.59 -21.51 12.95
N THR A 169 -7.73 -22.21 11.82
CA THR A 169 -8.16 -23.62 11.73
C THR A 169 -6.96 -24.53 11.65
#